data_AF-A0A8T4CIF0-F1
#
_entry.id   AF-A0A8T4CIF0-F1
#
_cell.length_a   1.000
_cell.length_b   1.000
_cell.length_c   1.000
_cell.angle_alpha   90.00
_cell.angle_beta   90.00
_cell.angle_gamma   90.00
#
_symmetry.space_group_name_H-M   'P 1'
#
loop_
_entity.id
_entity.type
_entity.pdbx_description
1 polymer ?
#
loop_
_entity_poly.entity_id
_entity_poly.type
_entity_poly.pdbx_seq_one_letter_code
_entity_poly.pdbx_strand_id
1 'polypeptide(L)'
;MPESNWTDIIQSIGVIAALFFAGLEIRARAREQRFRNYLDGIAGFVQFARLMVEKPQLHALYQYSPKELNKTYEQLTADEKARVHYCDSLIALCETVWLASRQRWIPRDEWMYWKRWAIDLNGSREFRWTLKWVANEYDEQFLDEMKSH
;
A
#
# COMPACT_ATOMS: atom_id res chain seq x y z
N MET A 1 -6.48 59.59 20.25
CA MET A 1 -5.55 58.54 20.71
C MET A 1 -5.78 57.31 19.83
N PRO A 2 -4.74 56.70 19.24
CA PRO A 2 -4.88 55.62 18.27
C PRO A 2 -4.97 54.28 19.00
N GLU A 3 -6.10 54.02 19.67
CA GLU A 3 -6.31 52.75 20.37
C GLU A 3 -6.81 51.63 19.44
N SER A 4 -7.44 51.97 18.30
CA SER A 4 -8.08 50.96 17.43
C SER A 4 -7.07 50.07 16.67
N ASN A 5 -5.91 50.60 16.26
CA ASN A 5 -4.94 49.84 15.45
C ASN A 5 -4.33 48.63 16.19
N TRP A 6 -4.12 48.72 17.50
CA TRP A 6 -3.46 47.64 18.25
C TRP A 6 -4.37 46.44 18.48
N THR A 7 -5.65 46.68 18.78
CA THR A 7 -6.67 45.64 18.88
C THR A 7 -6.87 44.91 17.56
N ASP A 8 -6.90 45.64 16.43
CA ASP A 8 -7.07 45.04 15.10
C ASP A 8 -5.85 44.19 14.70
N ILE A 9 -4.64 44.64 15.04
CA ILE A 9 -3.40 43.89 14.84
C ILE A 9 -3.40 42.60 15.69
N ILE A 10 -3.76 42.69 16.97
CA ILE A 10 -3.78 41.53 17.87
C ILE A 10 -4.85 40.51 17.44
N GLN A 11 -6.03 40.97 17.04
CA GLN A 11 -7.07 40.09 16.51
C GLN A 11 -6.63 39.41 15.21
N SER A 12 -5.99 40.15 14.30
CA SER A 12 -5.47 39.58 13.05
C SER A 12 -4.40 38.51 13.31
N ILE A 13 -3.48 38.75 14.25
CA ILE A 13 -2.49 37.75 14.68
C ILE A 13 -3.16 36.53 15.31
N GLY A 14 -4.20 36.74 16.13
CA GLY A 14 -5.00 35.66 16.72
C GLY A 14 -5.69 34.78 15.69
N VAL A 15 -6.27 35.38 14.64
CA VAL A 15 -6.90 34.64 13.53
C VAL A 15 -5.86 33.85 12.72
N ILE A 16 -4.70 34.45 12.43
CA ILE A 16 -3.61 33.77 11.71
C ILE A 16 -3.09 32.57 12.52
N ALA A 17 -2.88 32.75 13.82
CA ALA A 17 -2.46 31.68 14.71
C ALA A 17 -3.52 30.56 14.78
N ALA A 18 -4.80 30.91 14.91
CA ALA A 18 -5.90 29.95 14.94
C ALA A 18 -5.99 29.13 13.64
N LEU A 19 -5.84 29.77 12.47
CA LEU A 19 -5.81 29.09 11.17
C LEU A 19 -4.59 28.17 11.04
N PHE A 20 -3.43 28.60 11.55
CA PHE A 20 -2.22 27.79 11.55
C PHE A 20 -2.36 26.55 12.45
N PHE A 21 -2.85 26.70 13.67
CA PHE A 21 -3.09 25.59 14.60
C PHE A 21 -4.19 24.65 14.09
N ALA A 22 -5.28 25.18 13.53
CA ALA A 22 -6.32 24.37 12.90
C ALA A 22 -5.75 23.57 11.71
N GLY A 23 -4.90 24.19 10.89
CA GLY A 23 -4.21 23.50 9.78
C GLY A 23 -3.26 22.40 10.25
N LEU A 24 -2.55 22.61 11.36
CA LEU A 24 -1.71 21.57 11.99
C LEU A 24 -2.55 20.43 12.57
N GLU A 25 -3.66 20.75 13.23
CA GLU A 25 -4.54 19.76 13.84
C GLU A 25 -5.26 18.92 12.78
N ILE A 26 -5.74 19.55 11.69
CA ILE A 26 -6.32 18.85 10.54
C ILE A 26 -5.27 17.92 9.90
N ARG A 27 -4.02 18.37 9.74
CA ARG A 27 -2.93 17.52 9.24
C ARG A 27 -2.61 16.36 10.18
N ALA A 28 -2.59 16.59 11.49
CA ALA A 28 -2.35 15.55 12.49
C ALA A 28 -3.48 14.50 12.47
N ARG A 29 -4.74 14.93 12.47
CA ARG A 29 -5.92 14.04 12.38
C ARG A 29 -5.96 13.27 11.06
N ALA A 30 -5.63 13.91 9.94
CA ALA A 30 -5.52 13.23 8.65
C ALA A 30 -4.39 12.18 8.65
N ARG A 31 -3.26 12.49 9.27
CA ARG A 31 -2.15 11.54 9.44
C ARG A 31 -2.57 10.36 10.31
N GLU A 32 -3.27 10.60 11.41
CA GLU A 32 -3.76 9.55 12.31
C GLU A 32 -4.79 8.65 11.64
N GLN A 33 -5.77 9.22 10.92
CA GLN A 33 -6.76 8.46 10.16
C GLN A 33 -6.10 7.60 9.07
N ARG A 34 -5.13 8.17 8.35
CA ARG A 34 -4.42 7.43 7.30
C ARG A 34 -3.50 6.34 7.88
N PHE A 35 -2.89 6.59 9.04
CA PHE A 35 -2.13 5.58 9.78
C PHE A 35 -3.03 4.46 10.30
N ARG A 36 -4.25 4.76 10.75
CA ARG A 36 -5.25 3.72 11.07
C ARG A 36 -5.62 2.88 9.84
N ASN A 37 -5.87 3.50 8.69
CA ASN A 37 -6.13 2.75 7.45
C ASN A 37 -4.94 1.84 7.08
N TYR A 38 -3.71 2.31 7.28
CA TYR A 38 -2.51 1.48 7.14
C TYR A 38 -2.51 0.30 8.13
N LEU A 39 -2.79 0.54 9.41
CA LEU A 39 -2.87 -0.52 10.42
C LEU A 39 -3.99 -1.54 10.12
N ASP A 40 -5.13 -1.09 9.62
CA ASP A 40 -6.23 -1.96 9.19
C ASP A 40 -5.82 -2.81 7.98
N GLY A 41 -5.08 -2.23 7.03
CA GLY A 41 -4.48 -2.96 5.91
C GLY A 41 -3.47 -4.02 6.36
N ILE A 42 -2.61 -3.69 7.33
CA ILE A 42 -1.66 -4.63 7.94
C ILE A 42 -2.36 -5.71 8.78
N ALA A 43 -3.46 -5.39 9.46
CA ALA A 43 -4.27 -6.42 10.12
C ALA A 43 -4.84 -7.43 9.09
N GLY A 44 -5.11 -6.98 7.86
CA GLY A 44 -5.41 -7.83 6.71
C GLY A 44 -4.28 -8.81 6.35
N PHE A 45 -3.01 -8.45 6.53
CA PHE A 45 -1.87 -9.35 6.30
C PHE A 45 -1.93 -10.61 7.16
N VAL A 46 -2.32 -10.49 8.44
CA VAL A 46 -2.47 -11.65 9.33
C VAL A 46 -3.55 -12.60 8.79
N GLN A 47 -4.62 -12.07 8.19
CA GLN A 47 -5.64 -12.88 7.54
C GLN A 47 -5.12 -13.54 6.26
N PHE A 48 -4.30 -12.86 5.46
CA PHE A 48 -3.64 -13.45 4.28
C PHE A 48 -2.65 -14.55 4.63
N ALA A 49 -1.88 -14.38 5.71
CA ALA A 49 -0.98 -15.41 6.22
C ALA A 49 -1.77 -16.64 6.70
N ARG A 50 -2.90 -16.43 7.38
CA ARG A 50 -3.82 -17.50 7.79
C ARG A 50 -4.43 -18.23 6.59
N LEU A 51 -4.86 -17.51 5.55
CA LEU A 51 -5.40 -18.11 4.33
C LEU A 51 -4.38 -19.02 3.64
N MET A 52 -3.10 -18.63 3.61
CA MET A 52 -2.02 -19.47 3.08
C MET A 52 -1.86 -20.78 3.85
N VAL A 53 -2.11 -20.79 5.17
CA VAL A 53 -2.03 -22.02 5.98
C VAL A 53 -3.27 -22.90 5.79
N GLU A 54 -4.45 -22.28 5.65
CA GLU A 54 -5.73 -22.98 5.60
C GLU A 54 -6.11 -23.50 4.20
N LYS A 55 -5.49 -22.98 3.13
CA LYS A 55 -5.87 -23.26 1.73
C LYS A 55 -4.72 -23.93 0.96
N PRO A 56 -4.70 -25.28 0.85
CA PRO A 56 -3.64 -26.01 0.15
C PRO A 56 -3.40 -25.56 -1.29
N GLN A 57 -4.44 -25.11 -1.98
CA GLN A 57 -4.35 -24.61 -3.36
C GLN A 57 -3.46 -23.35 -3.49
N LEU A 58 -3.20 -22.63 -2.40
CA LEU A 58 -2.32 -21.47 -2.39
C LEU A 58 -0.85 -21.84 -2.15
N HIS A 59 -0.56 -23.01 -1.57
CA HIS A 59 0.81 -23.43 -1.24
C HIS A 59 1.74 -23.47 -2.45
N ALA A 60 1.19 -23.76 -3.63
CA ALA A 60 1.93 -23.78 -4.89
C ALA A 60 2.48 -22.39 -5.29
N LEU A 61 2.00 -21.30 -4.68
CA LEU A 61 2.45 -19.94 -4.99
C LEU A 61 3.95 -19.75 -4.76
N TYR A 62 4.51 -20.35 -3.70
CA TYR A 62 5.92 -20.24 -3.35
C TYR A 62 6.82 -21.21 -4.15
N GLN A 63 6.24 -22.00 -5.06
CA GLN A 63 7.03 -22.84 -5.94
C GLN A 63 7.62 -21.98 -7.06
N TYR A 64 8.93 -21.81 -7.03
CA TYR A 64 9.64 -21.09 -8.09
C TYR A 64 9.41 -21.78 -9.43
N SER A 65 8.95 -21.01 -10.42
CA SER A 65 8.78 -21.52 -11.78
C SER A 65 9.24 -20.48 -12.81
N PRO A 66 10.18 -20.83 -13.71
CA PRO A 66 10.59 -19.95 -14.79
C PRO A 66 9.55 -19.88 -15.92
N LYS A 67 8.51 -20.73 -15.90
CA LYS A 67 7.47 -20.75 -16.93
C LYS A 67 6.43 -19.66 -16.67
N GLU A 68 6.09 -18.88 -17.70
CA GLU A 68 4.98 -17.92 -17.65
C GLU A 68 3.62 -18.61 -17.85
N LEU A 69 2.56 -18.02 -17.28
CA LEU A 69 1.18 -18.36 -17.62
C LEU A 69 0.77 -17.60 -18.90
N ASN A 70 0.68 -18.30 -20.02
CA ASN A 70 0.19 -17.73 -21.28
C ASN A 70 -1.29 -18.03 -21.48
N LYS A 71 -2.13 -17.55 -20.55
CA LYS A 71 -3.59 -17.76 -20.52
C LYS A 71 -4.30 -16.43 -20.32
N THR A 72 -5.52 -16.30 -20.83
CA THR A 72 -6.46 -15.25 -20.40
C THR A 72 -7.08 -15.62 -19.05
N TYR A 73 -7.65 -14.64 -18.34
CA TYR A 73 -8.27 -14.88 -17.04
C TYR A 73 -9.36 -15.97 -17.10
N GLU A 74 -10.14 -16.02 -18.18
CA GLU A 74 -11.22 -16.98 -18.38
C GLU A 74 -10.70 -18.42 -18.49
N GLN A 75 -9.48 -18.58 -19.03
CA GLN A 75 -8.81 -19.87 -19.26
C GLN A 75 -8.11 -20.43 -18.02
N LEU A 76 -8.03 -19.65 -16.94
CA LEU A 76 -7.44 -20.10 -15.68
C LEU A 76 -8.33 -21.13 -14.99
N THR A 77 -7.72 -22.15 -14.40
CA THR A 77 -8.44 -23.10 -13.52
C THR A 77 -8.93 -22.39 -12.25
N ALA A 78 -9.85 -23.01 -11.52
CA ALA A 78 -10.34 -22.45 -10.26
C ALA A 78 -9.20 -22.18 -9.25
N ASP A 79 -8.23 -23.10 -9.17
CA ASP A 79 -7.06 -22.94 -8.29
C ASP A 79 -6.11 -21.84 -8.76
N GLU A 80 -5.91 -21.70 -10.08
CA GLU A 80 -5.11 -20.61 -10.65
C GLU A 80 -5.77 -19.25 -10.36
N LYS A 81 -7.09 -19.14 -10.52
CA LYS A 81 -7.85 -17.92 -10.17
C LYS A 81 -7.73 -17.59 -8.68
N ALA A 82 -7.85 -18.58 -7.80
CA ALA A 82 -7.69 -18.38 -6.37
C ALA A 82 -6.30 -17.82 -6.01
N ARG A 83 -5.24 -18.35 -6.64
CA ARG A 83 -3.88 -17.83 -6.48
C ARG A 83 -3.72 -16.42 -7.04
N VAL A 84 -4.27 -16.15 -8.23
CA VAL A 84 -4.22 -14.81 -8.85
C VAL A 84 -4.89 -13.75 -7.97
N HIS A 85 -6.07 -14.02 -7.41
CA HIS A 85 -6.75 -13.10 -6.48
C HIS A 85 -5.98 -12.92 -5.17
N TYR A 86 -5.35 -13.98 -4.68
CA TYR A 86 -4.48 -13.88 -3.53
C TYR A 86 -3.26 -12.98 -3.84
N CYS A 87 -2.63 -13.15 -5.01
CA CYS A 87 -1.54 -12.29 -5.47
C CYS A 87 -1.96 -10.82 -5.60
N ASP A 88 -3.15 -10.56 -6.16
CA ASP A 88 -3.68 -9.21 -6.30
C ASP A 88 -3.84 -8.54 -4.92
N SER A 89 -4.38 -9.28 -3.95
CA SER A 89 -4.47 -8.81 -2.56
C SER A 89 -3.09 -8.52 -1.94
N LEU A 90 -2.07 -9.31 -2.25
CA LEU A 90 -0.69 -9.06 -1.81
C LEU A 90 -0.07 -7.84 -2.49
N ILE A 91 -0.37 -7.60 -3.77
CA ILE A 91 0.08 -6.43 -4.51
C ILE A 91 -0.53 -5.16 -3.90
N ALA A 92 -1.84 -5.15 -3.62
CA ALA A 92 -2.51 -4.04 -2.94
C ALA A 92 -1.91 -3.74 -1.56
N LEU A 93 -1.57 -4.78 -0.81
CA LEU A 93 -0.90 -4.63 0.48
C LEU A 93 0.49 -4.01 0.32
N CYS A 94 1.28 -4.48 -0.66
CA CYS A 94 2.60 -3.92 -0.94
C CYS A 94 2.51 -2.45 -1.38
N GLU A 95 1.52 -2.08 -2.20
CA GLU A 95 1.29 -0.69 -2.59
C GLU A 95 0.92 0.17 -1.38
N THR A 96 0.08 -0.34 -0.47
CA THR A 96 -0.28 0.35 0.77
C THR A 96 0.95 0.67 1.62
N VAL A 97 1.87 -0.29 1.75
CA VAL A 97 3.14 -0.09 2.46
C VAL A 97 4.05 0.89 1.71
N TRP A 98 4.14 0.78 0.39
CA TRP A 98 4.92 1.70 -0.45
C TRP A 98 4.42 3.14 -0.31
N LEU A 99 3.10 3.38 -0.42
CA LEU A 99 2.48 4.68 -0.21
C LEU A 99 2.75 5.22 1.20
N ALA A 100 2.64 4.37 2.23
CA ALA A 100 2.93 4.74 3.61
C ALA A 100 4.41 5.15 3.79
N SER A 101 5.34 4.46 3.12
CA SER A 101 6.76 4.80 3.10
C SER A 101 7.02 6.15 2.43
N ARG A 102 6.43 6.37 1.25
CA ARG A 102 6.50 7.65 0.50
C ARG A 102 6.00 8.83 1.33
N GLN A 103 4.95 8.61 2.14
CA GLN A 103 4.38 9.61 3.04
C GLN A 103 5.08 9.68 4.41
N ARG A 104 6.15 8.90 4.63
CA ARG A 104 6.95 8.85 5.87
C ARG A 104 6.11 8.51 7.11
N TRP A 105 5.13 7.63 6.95
CA TRP A 105 4.30 7.13 8.06
C TRP A 105 4.94 5.96 8.79
N ILE A 106 5.77 5.21 8.07
CA ILE A 106 6.51 4.05 8.56
C ILE A 106 8.02 4.34 8.49
N PRO A 107 8.86 3.55 9.19
CA PRO A 107 10.31 3.60 9.03
C PRO A 107 10.73 3.47 7.56
N ARG A 108 11.81 4.16 7.17
CA ARG A 108 12.25 4.21 5.76
C ARG A 108 12.71 2.84 5.22
N ASP A 109 13.19 1.99 6.10
CA ASP A 109 13.67 0.64 5.82
C ASP A 109 12.56 -0.41 5.75
N GLU A 110 11.38 -0.13 6.32
CA GLU A 110 10.23 -1.03 6.29
C GLU A 110 9.91 -1.44 4.84
N TRP A 111 9.80 -0.47 3.92
CA TRP A 111 9.55 -0.74 2.51
C TRP A 111 10.62 -1.66 1.88
N MET A 112 11.88 -1.59 2.30
CA MET A 112 12.93 -2.45 1.72
C MET A 112 12.67 -3.93 2.01
N TYR A 113 12.15 -4.26 3.19
CA TYR A 113 11.79 -5.64 3.54
C TYR A 113 10.61 -6.15 2.72
N TRP A 114 9.57 -5.32 2.58
CA TRP A 114 8.40 -5.64 1.77
C TRP A 114 8.74 -5.80 0.29
N LYS A 115 9.57 -4.89 -0.24
CA LYS A 115 10.08 -4.96 -1.60
C LYS A 115 10.87 -6.24 -1.83
N ARG A 116 11.75 -6.63 -0.91
CA ARG A 116 12.52 -7.87 -1.03
C ARG A 116 11.60 -9.10 -1.07
N TRP A 117 10.63 -9.16 -0.17
CA TRP A 117 9.65 -10.26 -0.14
C TRP A 117 8.80 -10.31 -1.42
N ALA A 118 8.35 -9.15 -1.91
CA ALA A 118 7.65 -9.05 -3.19
C ALA A 118 8.51 -9.52 -4.38
N ILE A 119 9.81 -9.23 -4.37
CA ILE A 119 10.75 -9.75 -5.37
C ILE A 119 10.87 -11.27 -5.28
N ASP A 120 10.87 -11.86 -4.08
CA ASP A 120 10.86 -13.32 -3.93
C ASP A 120 9.57 -13.92 -4.53
N LEU A 121 8.43 -13.23 -4.39
CA LEU A 121 7.16 -13.62 -5.01
C LEU A 121 7.19 -13.54 -6.53
N ASN A 122 8.05 -12.71 -7.16
CA ASN A 122 8.29 -12.77 -8.61
C ASN A 122 8.86 -14.12 -9.06
N GLY A 123 9.30 -15.01 -8.17
CA GLY A 123 9.56 -16.40 -8.52
C GLY A 123 8.32 -17.19 -8.96
N SER A 124 7.14 -16.74 -8.56
CA SER A 124 5.85 -17.36 -8.88
C SER A 124 5.32 -16.91 -10.24
N ARG A 125 4.91 -17.86 -11.08
CA ARG A 125 4.31 -17.56 -12.37
C ARG A 125 2.95 -16.87 -12.23
N GLU A 126 2.16 -17.24 -11.21
CA GLU A 126 0.86 -16.62 -10.92
C GLU A 126 1.06 -15.15 -10.51
N PHE A 127 2.06 -14.85 -9.68
CA PHE A 127 2.34 -13.48 -9.27
C PHE A 127 2.79 -12.58 -10.43
N ARG A 128 3.72 -13.05 -11.27
CA ARG A 128 4.17 -12.32 -12.46
C ARG A 128 3.04 -12.12 -13.47
N TRP A 129 2.16 -13.10 -13.61
CA TRP A 129 0.96 -12.96 -14.43
C TRP A 129 0.01 -11.90 -13.86
N THR A 130 -0.26 -11.94 -12.55
CA THR A 130 -1.11 -10.96 -11.88
C THR A 130 -0.56 -9.54 -12.04
N LEU A 131 0.74 -9.31 -11.84
CA LEU A 131 1.37 -8.01 -12.04
C LEU A 131 1.16 -7.44 -13.45
N LYS A 132 1.14 -8.29 -14.48
CA LYS A 132 0.83 -7.87 -15.86
C LYS A 132 -0.66 -7.59 -16.04
N TRP A 133 -1.52 -8.41 -15.43
CA TRP A 133 -2.97 -8.29 -15.52
C TRP A 133 -3.48 -6.99 -14.88
N VAL A 134 -2.95 -6.62 -13.71
CA VAL A 134 -3.37 -5.43 -12.94
C VAL A 134 -2.52 -4.19 -13.24
N ALA A 135 -1.69 -4.20 -14.28
CA ALA A 135 -0.69 -3.16 -14.53
C ALA A 135 -1.26 -1.74 -14.69
N ASN A 136 -2.55 -1.61 -15.01
CA ASN A 136 -3.22 -0.33 -15.17
C ASN A 136 -4.07 0.08 -13.95
N GLU A 137 -4.10 -0.74 -12.89
CA GLU A 137 -4.94 -0.53 -11.71
C GLU A 137 -4.17 0.06 -10.52
N TYR A 138 -2.84 -0.07 -10.54
CA TYR A 138 -1.93 0.37 -9.49
C TYR A 138 -0.98 1.47 -9.97
N ASP A 139 -0.33 2.17 -9.04
CA ASP A 139 0.63 3.24 -9.36
C ASP A 139 1.82 2.71 -10.21
N GLU A 140 2.13 3.42 -11.30
CA GLU A 140 3.17 3.02 -12.25
C GLU A 140 4.57 2.97 -11.61
N GLN A 141 4.89 3.91 -10.71
CA GLN A 141 6.18 3.93 -10.01
C GLN A 141 6.30 2.76 -9.05
N PHE A 142 5.21 2.41 -8.37
CA PHE A 142 5.15 1.23 -7.52
C PHE A 142 5.39 -0.05 -8.35
N LEU A 143 4.68 -0.21 -9.46
CA LEU A 143 4.82 -1.40 -10.32
C LEU A 143 6.23 -1.53 -10.91
N ASP A 144 6.88 -0.42 -11.25
CA ASP A 144 8.26 -0.43 -11.72
C ASP A 144 9.23 -0.83 -10.62
N GLU A 145 9.04 -0.34 -9.39
CA GLU A 145 9.83 -0.79 -8.24
C GLU A 145 9.67 -2.29 -7.97
N MET A 146 8.51 -2.87 -8.24
CA MET A 146 8.21 -4.30 -8.07
C MET A 146 8.85 -5.18 -9.16
N LYS A 147 9.15 -4.62 -10.33
CA LYS A 147 9.83 -5.30 -11.45
C LYS A 147 11.35 -5.14 -11.41
N SER A 148 11.85 -4.16 -10.66
CA SER A 148 13.26 -3.79 -10.62
C SER A 148 14.10 -4.80 -9.84
N HIS A 149 15.11 -5.38 -10.49
CA HIS A 149 16.12 -6.27 -9.91
C HIS A 149 17.28 -5.51 -9.28
#